data_AF-A0A2V6N2Y3-F1
#
_entry.id   AF-A0A2V6N2Y3-F1
#
_cell.length_a   1.000
_cell.length_b   1.000
_cell.length_c   1.000
_cell.angle_alpha   90.00
_cell.angle_beta   90.00
_cell.angle_gamma   90.00
#
_symmetry.space_group_name_H-M   'P 1'
#
loop_
_entity.id
_entity.type
_entity.pdbx_description
1 polymer ?
#
loop_
_entity_poly.entity_id
_entity_poly.type
_entity_poly.pdbx_seq_one_letter_code
_entity_poly.pdbx_strand_id
1 'polypeptide(L)' 'MAATALETDDGIALFDTGPESSFDNLVVDLGKAGFAAKDVRHVFLSHIHFDHAGAA' A
#
# COMPACT_ATOMS: atom_id res chain seq x y z
N MET A 1 9.43 -7.46 -3.41
CA MET A 1 8.46 -7.60 -2.32
C MET A 1 7.07 -7.34 -2.87
N ALA A 2 6.00 -7.85 -2.24
CA ALA A 2 4.62 -7.60 -2.65
C ALA A 2 3.91 -6.79 -1.56
N ALA A 3 3.20 -5.73 -1.95
CA ALA A 3 2.21 -5.05 -1.11
C ALA A 3 0.83 -5.66 -1.40
N THR A 4 0.01 -5.82 -0.37
CA THR A 4 -1.37 -6.34 -0.52
C THR A 4 -2.37 -5.31 -0.03
N ALA A 5 -3.40 -5.05 -0.83
CA ALA A 5 -4.54 -4.22 -0.45
C ALA A 5 -5.73 -5.09 -0.04
N LEU A 6 -6.34 -4.77 1.09
CA LEU A 6 -7.59 -5.37 1.57
C LEU A 6 -8.65 -4.28 1.68
N GLU A 7 -9.77 -4.48 1.00
CA GLU A 7 -10.95 -3.63 1.15
C GLU A 7 -11.63 -3.89 2.50
N THR A 8 -12.01 -2.81 3.19
CA THR A 8 -12.73 -2.84 4.47
C THR A 8 -13.84 -1.78 4.45
N ASP A 9 -14.74 -1.83 5.42
CA ASP A 9 -15.83 -0.84 5.55
C ASP A 9 -15.34 0.61 5.79
N ASP A 10 -14.09 0.79 6.25
CA ASP A 10 -13.48 2.11 6.52
C ASP A 10 -12.64 2.63 5.33
N GLY A 11 -12.30 1.75 4.38
CA GLY A 11 -11.40 2.00 3.26
C GLY A 11 -10.36 0.89 3.11
N ILE A 12 -9.23 1.20 2.48
CA ILE A 12 -8.17 0.22 2.19
C ILE A 12 -7.22 0.05 3.39
N ALA A 13 -6.96 -1.21 3.74
CA ALA A 13 -5.80 -1.59 4.55
C ALA A 13 -4.68 -2.11 3.65
N LEU A 14 -3.49 -1.53 3.75
CA LEU A 14 -2.29 -1.99 3.07
C LEU A 14 -1.41 -2.84 4.00
N PHE A 15 -0.91 -3.96 3.48
CA PHE A 15 0.07 -4.82 4.14
C PHE A 15 1.41 -4.67 3.42
N ASP A 16 2.37 -4.07 4.11
CA ASP A 16 3.60 -3.48 3.58
C ASP A 16 3.36 -2.47 2.43
N THR A 17 4.38 -1.68 2.10
CA THR A 17 4.30 -0.65 1.05
C THR A 17 5.38 -0.79 -0.01
N GLY A 18 6.45 -1.53 0.28
CA GLY A 18 7.61 -1.61 -0.61
C GLY A 18 8.60 -0.46 -0.38
N PRO A 19 9.68 -0.40 -1.17
CA PRO A 19 10.56 0.77 -1.24
C PRO A 19 9.83 1.98 -1.84
N GLU A 20 10.31 3.19 -1.53
CA GLU A 20 9.75 4.46 -2.06
C GLU A 20 9.63 4.46 -3.59
N SER A 21 10.61 3.87 -4.28
CA SER A 21 10.62 3.72 -5.74
C SER A 21 9.46 2.90 -6.33
N SER A 22 8.70 2.19 -5.48
CA SER A 22 7.51 1.44 -5.90
C SER A 22 6.19 2.19 -5.69
N PHE A 23 6.21 3.38 -5.09
CA PHE A 23 5.00 4.15 -4.77
C PHE A 23 4.12 4.41 -6.00
N ASP A 24 4.70 4.87 -7.12
CA ASP A 24 3.92 5.15 -8.34
C ASP A 24 3.22 3.88 -8.87
N ASN A 25 3.90 2.73 -8.79
CA ASN A 25 3.30 1.45 -9.19
C ASN A 25 2.17 1.04 -8.25
N LEU A 26 2.34 1.22 -6.93
CA LEU A 26 1.30 0.99 -5.93
C LEU A 26 0.05 1.83 -6.22
N VAL A 27 0.21 3.12 -6.53
CA VAL A 27 -0.90 4.02 -6.88
C VAL A 27 -1.60 3.56 -8.15
N VAL A 28 -0.85 3.18 -9.19
CA VAL A 28 -1.40 2.64 -10.45
C VAL A 28 -2.18 1.35 -10.21
N ASP A 29 -1.65 0.44 -9.40
CA ASP A 29 -2.29 -0.85 -9.14
C ASP A 29 -3.54 -0.72 -8.25
N LEU A 30 -3.54 0.19 -7.27
CA LEU A 30 -4.76 0.60 -6.55
C LEU A 30 -5.80 1.16 -7.53
N GLY A 31 -5.38 2.01 -8.47
CA GLY A 31 -6.25 2.57 -9.50
C GLY A 31 -6.89 1.50 -10.39
N LYS A 32 -6.13 0.47 -10.78
CA LYS A 32 -6.67 -0.69 -11.53
C LYS A 32 -7.70 -1.48 -10.73
N ALA A 33 -7.57 -1.50 -9.40
CA ALA A 33 -8.52 -2.12 -8.48
C ALA A 33 -9.74 -1.23 -8.14
N GLY A 34 -9.78 0.01 -8.66
CA GLY A 34 -10.90 0.94 -8.42
C GLY A 34 -10.73 1.86 -7.22
N PHE A 35 -9.53 1.90 -6.62
CA PHE A 35 -9.23 2.72 -5.44
C PHE A 35 -8.19 3.80 -5.75
N ALA A 36 -8.20 4.87 -4.96
CA ALA A 36 -7.16 5.88 -4.94
C ALA A 36 -6.30 5.75 -3.68
N ALA A 37 -5.07 6.28 -3.71
CA ALA A 37 -4.18 6.27 -2.55
C ALA A 37 -4.82 6.90 -1.30
N LYS A 38 -5.68 7.92 -1.48
CA LYS A 38 -6.44 8.57 -0.38
C LYS A 38 -7.47 7.67 0.29
N ASP A 39 -7.81 6.54 -0.32
CA ASP A 39 -8.75 5.57 0.23
C ASP A 39 -8.06 4.62 1.22
N VAL A 40 -6.72 4.63 1.29
CA VAL A 40 -5.94 3.91 2.30
C VAL A 40 -6.15 4.56 3.67
N ARG A 41 -6.58 3.75 4.64
CA ARG A 41 -6.80 4.14 6.05
C ARG A 41 -5.81 3.53 7.01
N HIS A 42 -5.31 2.33 6.68
CA HIS A 42 -4.46 1.55 7.57
C HIS A 42 -3.25 1.01 6.81
N VAL A 43 -2.08 1.02 7.45
CA VAL A 43 -0.85 0.42 6.94
C VAL A 43 -0.31 -0.53 8.01
N PHE A 44 -0.18 -1.80 7.65
CA PHE A 44 0.37 -2.86 8.48
C PHE A 44 1.74 -3.27 7.95
N LEU A 45 2.79 -2.89 8.65
CA LEU A 45 4.16 -3.27 8.29
C LEU A 45 4.51 -4.62 8.92
N SER A 46 5.05 -5.54 8.12
CA SER A 46 5.59 -6.81 8.63
C SER A 46 6.82 -6.57 9.50
N HIS A 47 7.67 -5.63 9.11
CA HIS A 47 8.81 -5.10 9.88
C HIS A 47 9.32 -3.79 9.28
N ILE A 48 10.29 -3.14 9.94
CA ILE A 48 10.78 -1.81 9.56
C ILE A 48 12.15 -1.94 8.87
N HIS A 49 12.12 -2.21 7.58
CA HIS A 49 13.23 -2.00 6.65
C HIS A 49 12.76 -1.20 5.43
N PHE A 50 13.68 -0.54 4.72
CA PHE A 50 13.33 0.35 3.62
C PHE A 50 12.61 -0.34 2.46
N ASP A 51 12.90 -1.61 2.23
CA ASP A 51 12.23 -2.42 1.23
C ASP A 51 10.79 -2.80 1.62
N HIS A 52 10.44 -2.66 2.90
CA HIS A 52 9.09 -2.92 3.44
C HIS A 52 8.25 -1.66 3.66
N ALA A 53 8.88 -0.64 4.25
CA ALA A 53 8.22 0.57 4.76
C ALA A 53 8.61 1.86 4.01
N GLY A 54 9.33 1.75 2.89
CA GLY A 54 9.88 2.90 2.17
C GLY A 54 8.82 3.78 1.49
N ALA A 55 7.68 3.22 1.09
CA ALA A 55 6.57 3.93 0.44
C ALA A 55 5.39 4.25 1.38
N ALA A 56 5.59 4.19 2.70
CA ALA A 56 4.57 4.47 3.72
C ALA A 56 4.41 5.96 4.04
#